data_AF-C7MGY5-F1
#
_entry.id   AF-C7MGY5-F1
#
_cell.length_a   1.000
_cell.length_b   1.000
_cell.length_c   1.000
_cell.angle_alpha   90.00
_cell.angle_beta   90.00
_cell.angle_gamma   90.00
#
_symmetry.space_group_name_H-M   'P 1'
#
loop_
_entity.id
_entity.type
_entity.pdbx_description
1 polymer ?
#
loop_
_entity_poly.entity_id
_entity_poly.type
_entity_poly.pdbx_seq_one_letter_code
_entity_poly.pdbx_strand_id
1 'polypeptide(L)' 'MAVAVCNASISLGSGETIEGYVLEAKSGFVKILDEERDVRIVLSGDIASREIL' A
#
# COMPACT_ATOMS: atom_id res chain seq x y z
N MET A 1 -12.63 7.82 12.44
CA MET A 1 -11.83 6.81 11.70
C MET A 1 -10.85 7.59 10.84
N ALA A 2 -9.54 7.51 11.12
CA ALA A 2 -8.55 8.30 10.40
C ALA A 2 -8.17 7.56 9.10
N VAL A 3 -8.53 8.14 7.96
CA VAL A 3 -8.02 7.75 6.63
C VAL A 3 -6.74 8.56 6.45
N ALA A 4 -5.58 7.90 6.56
CA ALA A 4 -4.30 8.55 6.27
C ALA A 4 -4.06 8.44 4.76
N VAL A 5 -4.38 9.50 4.02
CA VAL A 5 -4.09 9.60 2.59
C VAL A 5 -2.68 10.14 2.43
N CYS A 6 -1.71 9.24 2.29
CA CYS A 6 -0.34 9.59 1.93
C CYS A 6 0.08 8.82 0.68
N ASN A 7 0.93 9.44 -0.13
CA ASN A 7 1.56 8.76 -1.24
C ASN A 7 2.59 7.78 -0.69
N ALA A 8 2.61 6.56 -1.22
CA ALA A 8 3.51 5.53 -0.75
C ALA A 8 3.96 4.64 -1.91
N SER A 9 5.20 4.17 -1.79
CA SER A 9 5.73 3.08 -2.59
C SER A 9 5.86 1.84 -1.71
N ILE A 10 5.21 0.75 -2.10
CA ILE A 10 5.21 -0.52 -1.36
C ILE A 10 5.89 -1.58 -2.21
N SER A 11 7.05 -2.03 -1.75
CA SER A 11 7.75 -3.17 -2.37
C SER A 11 7.28 -4.47 -1.73
N LEU A 12 6.82 -5.40 -2.57
CA LEU A 12 6.38 -6.73 -2.16
C LEU A 12 7.54 -7.72 -2.15
N GLY A 13 7.39 -8.82 -1.41
CA GLY A 13 8.36 -9.92 -1.40
C GLY A 13 8.50 -10.63 -2.75
N SER A 14 7.51 -10.49 -3.64
CA SER A 14 7.57 -10.95 -5.03
C SER A 14 8.52 -10.14 -5.91
N GLY A 15 9.01 -8.98 -5.44
CA GLY A 15 9.77 -8.02 -6.25
C GLY A 15 8.91 -7.01 -7.00
N GLU A 16 7.58 -7.13 -6.92
CA GLU A 16 6.65 -6.13 -7.43
C GLU A 16 6.69 -4.87 -6.56
N THR A 17 6.60 -3.69 -7.17
CA THR A 17 6.46 -2.42 -6.46
C THR A 17 5.13 -1.80 -6.82
N ILE A 18 4.35 -1.43 -5.81
CA ILE A 18 3.05 -0.80 -5.94
C ILE A 18 3.18 0.65 -5.50
N GLU A 19 2.90 1.56 -6.41
CA GLU A 19 2.89 2.99 -6.15
C GLU A 19 1.45 3.50 -6.10
N GLY A 20 1.15 4.36 -5.13
CA GLY A 20 -0.17 4.96 -5.03
C GLY A 20 -0.49 5.54 -3.67
N TYR A 21 -1.77 5.80 -3.46
CA TYR A 21 -2.26 6.41 -2.23
C TYR A 21 -2.72 5.35 -1.24
N VAL A 22 -2.14 5.34 -0.04
CA VAL A 22 -2.68 4.51 1.04
C VAL A 22 -4.04 5.06 1.45
N LEU A 23 -5.07 4.23 1.35
CA LEU A 23 -6.43 4.57 1.78
C LEU A 23 -6.67 4.12 3.22
N GLU A 24 -6.14 2.95 3.59
CA GLU A 24 -6.34 2.36 4.91
C GLU A 24 -5.15 1.47 5.24
N ALA A 25 -4.58 1.62 6.43
CA ALA A 25 -3.57 0.70 6.95
C ALA A 25 -4.08 0.12 8.28
N LYS A 26 -4.24 -1.21 8.33
CA LYS A 26 -4.63 -1.95 9.52
C LYS A 26 -3.63 -3.08 9.79
N SER A 27 -3.65 -3.63 11.00
CA SER A 27 -2.86 -4.81 11.32
C SER A 27 -3.27 -5.97 10.41
N GLY A 28 -2.39 -6.35 9.47
CA GLY A 28 -2.60 -7.45 8.54
C GLY A 28 -2.78 -7.04 7.08
N PHE A 29 -3.14 -5.79 6.77
CA PHE A 29 -3.24 -5.34 5.39
C PHE A 29 -3.11 -3.81 5.23
N VAL A 30 -2.77 -3.41 4.01
CA VAL A 30 -2.78 -2.03 3.53
C VAL A 30 -3.65 -1.97 2.27
N LYS A 31 -4.60 -1.03 2.23
CA LYS A 31 -5.35 -0.67 1.02
C LYS A 31 -4.67 0.48 0.33
N ILE A 32 -4.43 0.33 -0.96
CA ILE A 32 -3.78 1.32 -1.81
C ILE A 32 -4.71 1.57 -2.99
N LEU A 33 -4.86 2.84 -3.36
CA LEU A 33 -5.37 3.25 -4.67
C LEU A 33 -4.17 3.45 -5.58
N ASP A 34 -4.00 2.60 -6.58
CA ASP A 34 -2.92 2.75 -7.56
C ASP A 34 -3.21 3.88 -8.57
N GLU A 35 -2.23 4.13 -9.45
CA GLU A 35 -2.33 5.16 -10.49
C GLU A 35 -3.42 4.87 -11.54
N GLU A 36 -3.77 3.59 -11.74
CA GLU A 36 -4.85 3.15 -12.63
C GLU A 36 -6.24 3.35 -12.01
N ARG A 37 -6.28 3.87 -10.77
CA ARG A 37 -7.47 4.06 -9.92
C ARG A 37 -8.11 2.75 -9.49
N ASP A 38 -7.34 1.67 -9.49
CA ASP A 38 -7.72 0.39 -8.94
C ASP A 38 -7.34 0.31 -7.45
N VAL A 39 -8.20 -0.36 -6.68
CA VAL A 39 -7.98 -0.55 -5.24
C VAL A 39 -7.33 -1.90 -5.02
N ARG A 40 -6.06 -1.88 -4.60
CA ARG A 40 -5.29 -3.09 -4.27
C ARG A 40 -5.20 -3.26 -2.76
N ILE A 41 -5.40 -4.51 -2.30
CA ILE A 41 -5.24 -4.89 -0.90
C ILE A 41 -3.95 -5.69 -0.79
N VAL A 42 -2.97 -5.11 -0.10
CA VAL A 42 -1.67 -5.73 0.14
C VAL A 42 -1.66 -6.31 1.55
N LEU A 43 -1.38 -7.61 1.68
CA LEU A 43 -1.26 -8.26 2.99
C LEU A 43 0.09 -7.90 3.61
N SER A 44 0.10 -7.54 4.90
CA SER A 44 1.33 -7.09 5.57
C SER A 44 2.45 -8.13 5.57
N GLY A 45 2.12 -9.42 5.49
CA GLY A 45 3.12 -10.50 5.40
C GLY A 45 3.83 -10.59 4.04
N ASP A 46 3.31 -9.92 3.02
CA ASP A 46 3.88 -9.88 1.67
C ASP A 46 4.66 -8.58 1.42
N ILE A 47 4.64 -7.62 2.36
CA ILE A 47 5.36 -6.35 2.24
C ILE A 47 6.82 -6.56 2.66
N ALA A 48 7.74 -6.40 1.72
CA ALA A 48 9.17 -6.40 1.99
C ALA A 48 9.64 -5.06 2.58
N SER A 49 9.16 -3.95 2.01
CA SER A 49 9.44 -2.59 2.50
C SER A 49 8.32 -1.62 2.12
N ARG A 50 8.22 -0.53 2.88
CA ARG A 50 7.28 0.57 2.62
C ARG A 50 7.98 1.90 2.80
N GLU A 51 7.92 2.74 1.77
CA GLU A 51 8.42 4.12 1.82
C GLU A 51 7.24 5.10 1.72
N ILE A 52 7.23 6.11 2.59
CA ILE A 52 6.25 7.20 2.55
C ILE A 52 6.91 8.34 1.79
N LEU A 53 6.29 8.75 0.68
CA LEU A 53 6.78 9.80 -0.21
C LEU A 53 6.22 11.17 0.19
#